data_AF-A0A7R9W2U6-F1
#
_entry.id   AF-A0A7R9W2U6-F1
#
_cell.length_a   1.000
_cell.length_b   1.000
_cell.length_c   1.000
_cell.angle_alpha   90.00
_cell.angle_beta   90.00
_cell.angle_gamma   90.00
#
_symmetry.space_group_name_H-M   'P 1'
#
loop_
_entity.id
_entity.type
_entity.pdbx_description
1 polymer ?
#
loop_
_entity_poly.entity_id
_entity_poly.type
_entity_poly.pdbx_seq_one_letter_code
_entity_poly.pdbx_strand_id
1 'polypeptide(L)'
;GRPSVRAIVNESAGQGNGSSPLELAAVIVTIRYGSTYDSLFTSVQQKTSPGTRVGTYLIENIGPDDLKHMLESQGGDVLLARNRWGGDAAALLADVAASTPANVVFNWECCSGCSHDSFPQGFDSSKFPEFIAYLLHRSFMVMCSDFSLKALIRHWDSSVLGANPFVKVGEFSTNVTLQFDPTALRQCSDSAQLQILGELCNSGRAYVGAMSGTIAYALDRNVDPNHHPRQCPSGWSDVQVLTIATRLGGRGPLEFVGDNLHLLSSLGGHSGLAGHCLLHFPSGGRLLTSCPHWIELSNLDVSRESLMSVAEQRYGAGYRSRVEREWAAQPTPAAQSRYVQSTAAMFVQQTTPSSSGAQRASSPMSWVMPTISPPQAHPQPK
;
A
#
# COMPACT_ATOMS: atom_id res chain seq x y z
N GLY A 1 -19.05 8.63 -15.02
CA GLY A 1 -19.15 10.09 -14.83
C GLY A 1 -18.25 10.79 -15.83
N ARG A 2 -18.18 12.13 -15.81
CA ARG A 2 -17.14 12.83 -16.59
C ARG A 2 -15.75 12.47 -16.03
N PRO A 3 -14.72 12.32 -16.88
CA PRO A 3 -13.34 12.18 -16.43
C PRO A 3 -12.94 13.39 -15.57
N SER A 4 -12.35 13.18 -14.39
CA SER A 4 -11.98 14.29 -13.50
C SER A 4 -10.87 13.93 -12.50
N VAL A 5 -10.05 14.90 -12.16
CA VAL A 5 -9.12 14.92 -11.03
C VAL A 5 -9.68 15.89 -9.99
N ARG A 6 -9.70 15.45 -8.73
CA ARG A 6 -10.13 16.26 -7.59
C ARG A 6 -9.10 16.17 -6.47
N ALA A 7 -8.67 17.31 -5.95
CA ALA A 7 -7.89 17.38 -4.73
C ALA A 7 -8.78 17.08 -3.52
N ILE A 8 -8.31 16.22 -2.63
CA ILE A 8 -8.96 15.93 -1.36
C ILE A 8 -8.41 16.91 -0.32
N VAL A 9 -9.03 18.09 -0.26
CA VAL A 9 -8.68 19.13 0.71
C VAL A 9 -9.25 18.72 2.07
N ASN A 10 -8.37 18.48 3.04
CA ASN A 10 -8.76 18.26 4.43
C ASN A 10 -8.48 19.55 5.21
N GLU A 11 -9.55 20.26 5.60
CA GLU A 11 -9.58 21.66 6.07
C GLU A 11 -8.85 21.98 7.41
N SER A 12 -7.91 21.17 7.89
CA SER A 12 -7.40 21.31 9.26
C SER A 12 -6.12 22.16 9.42
N ALA A 13 -5.59 22.76 8.36
CA ALA A 13 -4.63 23.84 8.51
C ALA A 13 -5.42 25.14 8.72
N GLY A 14 -5.71 25.47 9.98
CA GLY A 14 -6.16 26.80 10.36
C GLY A 14 -5.17 27.83 9.80
N GLN A 15 -5.52 28.42 8.66
CA GLN A 15 -4.72 29.42 7.97
C GLN A 15 -4.76 30.69 8.81
N GLY A 16 -3.88 30.77 9.81
CA GLY A 16 -3.42 32.06 10.28
C GLY A 16 -2.78 32.77 9.09
N ASN A 17 -3.30 33.94 8.73
CA ASN A 17 -2.73 34.83 7.71
C ASN A 17 -1.24 35.02 7.98
N GLY A 18 -0.37 34.29 7.26
CA GLY A 18 1.09 34.38 7.39
C GLY A 18 1.88 33.08 7.60
N SER A 19 1.25 31.90 7.60
CA SER A 19 2.04 30.64 7.63
C SER A 19 2.72 30.36 6.28
N SER A 20 3.98 29.95 6.32
CA SER A 20 4.72 29.48 5.13
C SER A 20 4.05 28.23 4.54
N PRO A 21 4.11 28.03 3.21
CA PRO A 21 3.54 26.83 2.59
C PRO A 21 4.19 25.57 3.18
N LEU A 22 3.35 24.57 3.50
CA LEU A 22 3.82 23.29 4.04
C LEU A 22 4.62 22.52 2.99
N GLU A 23 5.71 21.90 3.43
CA GLU A 23 6.57 21.05 2.59
C GLU A 23 5.80 19.78 2.16
N LEU A 24 5.89 19.39 0.90
CA LEU A 24 5.22 18.19 0.38
C LEU A 24 6.00 16.91 0.76
N ALA A 25 5.48 16.13 1.69
CA ALA A 25 6.11 14.87 2.13
C ALA A 25 5.82 13.70 1.18
N ALA A 26 4.59 13.60 0.67
CA ALA A 26 4.12 12.48 -0.14
C ALA A 26 2.93 12.86 -1.02
N VAL A 27 2.66 12.06 -2.04
CA VAL A 27 1.49 12.19 -2.92
C VAL A 27 0.75 10.87 -2.98
N ILE A 28 -0.56 10.89 -2.75
CA ILE A 28 -1.45 9.74 -2.90
C ILE A 28 -2.48 10.06 -3.97
N VAL A 29 -2.55 9.19 -4.97
CA VAL A 29 -3.47 9.28 -6.09
C VAL A 29 -4.38 8.05 -6.06
N THR A 30 -5.64 8.22 -5.68
CA THR A 30 -6.63 7.16 -5.72
C THR A 30 -7.32 7.16 -7.08
N ILE A 31 -7.29 6.03 -7.78
CA ILE A 31 -7.93 5.87 -9.09
C ILE A 31 -9.23 5.09 -8.93
N ARG A 32 -10.33 5.68 -9.41
CA ARG A 32 -11.70 5.23 -9.24
C ARG A 32 -12.49 5.20 -10.55
N TYR A 33 -13.26 4.14 -10.76
CA TYR A 33 -14.30 4.07 -11.80
C TYR A 33 -15.68 3.76 -11.19
N GLY A 34 -16.45 4.81 -10.86
CA GLY A 34 -17.79 4.65 -10.29
C GLY A 34 -17.81 4.72 -8.76
N SER A 35 -18.67 3.93 -8.12
CA SER A 35 -18.84 3.93 -6.66
C SER A 35 -17.72 3.16 -5.97
N THR A 36 -17.46 3.52 -4.71
CA THR A 36 -16.46 2.84 -3.89
C THR A 36 -16.98 2.58 -2.49
N TYR A 37 -16.46 1.51 -1.91
CA TYR A 37 -16.55 1.22 -0.49
C TYR A 37 -15.29 1.67 0.26
N ASP A 38 -14.10 1.41 -0.31
CA ASP A 38 -12.83 1.78 0.30
C ASP A 38 -12.50 3.25 0.06
N SER A 39 -13.11 4.11 0.88
CA SER A 39 -12.89 5.55 0.81
C SER A 39 -11.69 6.01 1.61
N LEU A 40 -10.76 5.13 2.04
CA LEU A 40 -9.70 5.45 3.01
C LEU A 40 -8.99 6.78 2.71
N PHE A 41 -8.33 6.89 1.56
CA PHE A 41 -7.57 8.09 1.23
C PHE A 41 -8.44 9.30 0.85
N THR A 42 -9.75 9.11 0.64
CA THR A 42 -10.66 10.21 0.31
C THR A 42 -11.48 10.71 1.51
N SER A 43 -11.57 9.91 2.57
CA SER A 43 -12.35 10.20 3.79
C SER A 43 -11.47 10.38 5.03
N VAL A 44 -10.29 9.76 5.06
CA VAL A 44 -9.34 9.85 6.16
C VAL A 44 -8.19 10.77 5.77
N GLN A 45 -8.06 11.87 6.52
CA GLN A 45 -6.96 12.81 6.31
C GLN A 45 -5.61 12.15 6.56
N GLN A 46 -4.74 12.24 5.56
CA GLN A 46 -3.38 11.76 5.65
C GLN A 46 -2.52 12.76 6.43
N LYS A 47 -1.90 12.30 7.51
CA LYS A 47 -1.04 13.08 8.41
C LYS A 47 0.41 12.70 8.20
N THR A 48 1.27 13.67 8.50
CA THR A 48 2.72 13.59 8.40
C THR A 48 3.33 14.44 9.52
N SER A 49 4.65 14.49 9.60
CA SER A 49 5.38 15.28 10.59
C SER A 49 5.01 16.78 10.52
N PRO A 50 5.12 17.53 11.65
CA PRO A 50 4.85 18.96 11.66
C PRO A 50 5.61 19.73 10.57
N GLY A 51 4.94 20.70 9.93
CA GLY A 51 5.52 21.51 8.85
C GLY A 51 5.42 20.88 7.45
N THR A 52 4.94 19.64 7.35
CA THR A 52 4.77 18.93 6.08
C THR A 52 3.30 18.65 5.76
N ARG A 53 3.00 18.31 4.49
CA ARG A 53 1.67 17.92 3.99
C ARG A 53 1.75 16.68 3.09
N VAL A 54 0.60 16.02 2.91
CA VAL A 54 0.41 14.96 1.91
C VAL A 54 -0.57 15.46 0.85
N GLY A 55 -0.13 15.49 -0.41
CA GLY A 55 -1.02 15.78 -1.54
C GLY A 55 -1.91 14.58 -1.81
N THR A 56 -3.23 14.72 -1.64
CA THR A 56 -4.17 13.60 -1.85
C THR A 56 -5.13 13.93 -2.96
N TYR A 57 -5.23 13.05 -3.95
CA TYR A 57 -6.00 13.27 -5.17
C TYR A 57 -6.87 12.06 -5.47
N LEU A 58 -8.07 12.32 -5.98
CA LEU A 58 -8.98 11.32 -6.53
C LEU A 58 -9.08 11.52 -8.03
N ILE A 59 -8.85 10.45 -8.78
CA ILE A 59 -9.06 10.39 -10.21
C ILE A 59 -10.29 9.55 -10.49
N GLU A 60 -11.24 10.10 -11.25
CA GLU A 60 -12.47 9.43 -11.59
C GLU A 60 -12.64 9.28 -13.09
N ASN A 61 -12.91 8.06 -13.55
CA ASN A 61 -13.27 7.76 -14.95
C ASN A 61 -12.23 8.23 -15.99
N ILE A 62 -10.93 8.25 -15.66
CA ILE A 62 -9.84 8.53 -16.61
C ILE A 62 -9.14 7.21 -16.94
N GLY A 63 -9.16 6.78 -18.21
CA GLY A 63 -8.54 5.51 -18.62
C GLY A 63 -7.00 5.52 -18.57
N PRO A 64 -6.35 4.34 -18.67
CA PRO A 64 -4.90 4.20 -18.51
C PRO A 64 -4.06 5.04 -19.48
N ASP A 65 -4.45 5.11 -20.75
CA ASP A 65 -3.73 5.91 -21.77
C ASP A 65 -3.83 7.41 -21.47
N ASP A 66 -5.00 7.88 -21.07
CA ASP A 66 -5.21 9.29 -20.69
C ASP A 66 -4.46 9.66 -19.42
N LEU A 67 -4.42 8.75 -18.44
CA LEU A 67 -3.60 8.89 -17.23
C LEU A 67 -2.11 8.95 -17.55
N LYS A 68 -1.63 8.07 -18.42
CA LYS A 68 -0.25 8.06 -18.89
C LYS A 68 0.09 9.37 -19.59
N HIS A 69 -0.73 9.78 -20.54
CA HIS A 69 -0.56 11.03 -21.28
C HIS A 69 -0.54 12.26 -20.34
N MET A 70 -1.45 12.29 -19.36
CA MET A 70 -1.46 13.30 -18.31
C MET A 70 -0.11 13.38 -17.57
N LEU A 71 0.42 12.23 -17.11
CA LEU A 71 1.68 12.16 -16.36
C LEU A 71 2.92 12.40 -17.23
N GLU A 72 2.86 12.18 -18.54
CA GLU A 72 3.93 12.47 -19.49
C GLU A 72 3.96 13.96 -19.87
N SER A 73 2.81 14.64 -19.85
CA SER A 73 2.68 16.07 -20.18
C SER A 73 3.32 17.06 -19.17
N GLN A 74 4.07 16.56 -18.16
CA GLN A 74 4.59 17.33 -17.03
C GLN A 74 5.29 18.63 -17.49
N GLY A 75 4.60 19.76 -17.32
CA GLY A 75 5.09 21.11 -17.60
C GLY A 75 4.70 21.72 -18.95
N GLY A 76 4.13 20.95 -19.88
CA GLY A 76 3.86 21.42 -21.25
C GLY A 76 2.53 22.16 -21.43
N ASP A 77 1.46 21.73 -20.76
CA ASP A 77 0.13 22.29 -21.03
C ASP A 77 -0.83 22.19 -19.82
N VAL A 78 -0.61 23.07 -18.84
CA VAL A 78 -1.47 23.25 -17.66
C VAL A 78 -2.92 23.55 -18.06
N LEU A 79 -3.13 24.27 -19.16
CA LEU A 79 -4.45 24.63 -19.66
C LEU A 79 -5.18 23.40 -20.22
N LEU A 80 -4.50 22.55 -20.99
CA LEU A 80 -5.05 21.28 -21.47
C LEU A 80 -5.40 20.37 -20.31
N ALA A 81 -4.51 20.21 -19.32
CA ALA A 81 -4.79 19.38 -18.15
C ALA A 81 -6.04 19.87 -17.40
N ARG A 82 -6.15 21.19 -17.20
CA ARG A 82 -7.30 21.82 -16.55
C ARG A 82 -8.60 21.63 -17.34
N ASN A 83 -8.55 21.84 -18.65
CA ASN A 83 -9.72 21.76 -19.52
C ASN A 83 -10.21 20.31 -19.71
N ARG A 84 -9.28 19.35 -19.75
CA ARG A 84 -9.58 17.94 -20.02
C ARG A 84 -9.93 17.16 -18.76
N TRP A 85 -9.23 17.40 -17.65
CA TRP A 85 -9.35 16.59 -16.44
C TRP A 85 -9.74 17.38 -15.18
N GLY A 86 -10.00 18.68 -15.28
CA GLY A 86 -10.52 19.50 -14.18
C GLY A 86 -9.47 20.34 -13.45
N GLY A 87 -9.96 21.22 -12.57
CA GLY A 87 -9.17 22.28 -11.92
C GLY A 87 -7.94 21.79 -11.15
N ASP A 88 -8.04 20.61 -10.55
CA ASP A 88 -7.00 20.06 -9.67
C ASP A 88 -5.95 19.22 -10.39
N ALA A 89 -6.13 18.94 -11.69
CA ALA A 89 -5.17 18.15 -12.49
C ALA A 89 -3.79 18.82 -12.53
N ALA A 90 -3.75 20.15 -12.62
CA ALA A 90 -2.52 20.92 -12.59
C ALA A 90 -1.79 20.80 -11.24
N ALA A 91 -2.54 20.84 -10.13
CA ALA A 91 -2.00 20.69 -8.79
C ALA A 91 -1.43 19.28 -8.56
N LEU A 92 -2.15 18.24 -9.01
CA LEU A 92 -1.67 16.86 -9.00
C LEU A 92 -0.33 16.73 -9.74
N LEU A 93 -0.24 17.25 -10.97
CA LEU A 93 0.98 17.15 -11.77
C LEU A 93 2.17 17.88 -11.13
N ALA A 94 1.91 19.06 -10.54
CA ALA A 94 2.92 19.81 -9.81
C ALA A 94 3.41 19.05 -8.56
N ASP A 95 2.50 18.47 -7.78
CA ASP A 95 2.83 17.70 -6.58
C ASP A 95 3.62 16.42 -6.93
N VAL A 96 3.20 15.68 -7.97
CA VAL A 96 3.93 14.49 -8.43
C VAL A 96 5.34 14.86 -8.92
N ALA A 97 5.49 15.97 -9.63
CA ALA A 97 6.80 16.44 -10.11
C ALA A 97 7.71 16.94 -8.97
N ALA A 98 7.13 17.51 -7.92
CA ALA A 98 7.87 18.02 -6.76
C ALA A 98 8.23 16.94 -5.73
N SER A 99 7.56 15.79 -5.74
CA SER A 99 7.78 14.71 -4.78
C SER A 99 8.91 13.76 -5.20
N THR A 100 9.58 13.14 -4.23
CA THR A 100 10.47 12.00 -4.51
C THR A 100 9.64 10.83 -5.02
N PRO A 101 10.04 10.12 -6.09
CA PRO A 101 9.24 9.02 -6.64
C PRO A 101 8.81 7.96 -5.62
N ALA A 102 9.68 7.61 -4.68
CA ALA A 102 9.37 6.65 -3.62
C ALA A 102 8.25 7.11 -2.67
N ASN A 103 7.86 8.39 -2.69
CA ASN A 103 6.79 8.93 -1.85
C ASN A 103 5.49 9.16 -2.64
N VAL A 104 5.45 8.77 -3.92
CA VAL A 104 4.25 8.84 -4.77
C VAL A 104 3.57 7.47 -4.81
N VAL A 105 2.28 7.44 -4.45
CA VAL A 105 1.45 6.23 -4.42
C VAL A 105 0.28 6.38 -5.38
N PHE A 106 0.09 5.39 -6.24
CA PHE A 106 -1.12 5.21 -7.03
C PHE A 106 -1.93 4.05 -6.45
N ASN A 107 -3.01 4.37 -5.76
CA ASN A 107 -3.92 3.40 -5.18
C ASN A 107 -5.05 3.07 -6.15
N TRP A 108 -5.09 1.82 -6.63
CA TRP A 108 -6.19 1.36 -7.45
C TRP A 108 -7.31 0.84 -6.57
N GLU A 109 -8.41 1.58 -6.55
CA GLU A 109 -9.51 1.33 -5.65
C GLU A 109 -10.25 0.03 -6.01
N CYS A 110 -10.65 -0.71 -4.98
CA CYS A 110 -11.17 -2.07 -5.12
C CYS A 110 -12.57 -2.11 -5.77
N CYS A 111 -13.52 -1.33 -5.28
CA CYS A 111 -14.94 -1.50 -5.66
C CYS A 111 -15.38 -0.68 -6.87
N SER A 112 -14.48 0.13 -7.43
CA SER A 112 -14.80 1.07 -8.48
C SER A 112 -14.77 0.42 -9.84
N GLY A 113 -15.80 -0.36 -10.14
CA GLY A 113 -15.99 -0.98 -11.45
C GLY A 113 -15.24 -2.29 -11.64
N CYS A 114 -14.44 -2.73 -10.66
CA CYS A 114 -13.89 -4.09 -10.66
C CYS A 114 -14.95 -5.07 -10.14
N SER A 115 -15.81 -5.63 -10.99
CA SER A 115 -16.77 -6.67 -10.59
C SER A 115 -16.23 -8.05 -10.98
N HIS A 116 -16.30 -9.01 -10.05
CA HIS A 116 -16.01 -10.43 -10.27
C HIS A 116 -14.78 -10.69 -11.18
N ASP A 117 -13.66 -10.08 -10.83
CA ASP A 117 -12.34 -10.24 -11.47
C ASP A 117 -12.10 -9.43 -12.75
N SER A 118 -12.98 -8.51 -13.18
CA SER A 118 -12.77 -7.70 -14.39
C SER A 118 -12.91 -6.20 -14.16
N PHE A 119 -12.16 -5.39 -14.90
CA PHE A 119 -12.32 -3.93 -14.96
C PHE A 119 -13.67 -3.52 -15.58
N PRO A 120 -14.14 -2.28 -15.34
CA PRO A 120 -15.46 -1.86 -15.81
C PRO A 120 -15.58 -1.84 -17.33
N GLN A 121 -16.81 -1.97 -17.84
CA GLN A 121 -17.07 -1.89 -19.27
C GLN A 121 -16.56 -0.55 -19.86
N GLY A 122 -15.82 -0.63 -20.96
CA GLY A 122 -15.20 0.53 -21.61
C GLY A 122 -13.80 0.88 -21.07
N PHE A 123 -13.34 0.20 -20.02
CA PHE A 123 -11.94 0.23 -19.62
C PHE A 123 -11.16 -0.79 -20.46
N ASP A 124 -10.15 -0.33 -21.19
CA ASP A 124 -9.27 -1.23 -21.93
C ASP A 124 -8.34 -1.97 -20.97
N SER A 125 -8.81 -3.14 -20.52
CA SER A 125 -8.07 -3.99 -19.59
C SER A 125 -6.72 -4.45 -20.14
N SER A 126 -6.49 -4.41 -21.46
CA SER A 126 -5.19 -4.74 -22.06
C SER A 126 -4.14 -3.66 -21.77
N LYS A 127 -4.56 -2.42 -21.53
CA LYS A 127 -3.69 -1.28 -21.21
C LYS A 127 -3.35 -1.13 -19.74
N PHE A 128 -4.03 -1.88 -18.88
CA PHE A 128 -3.80 -1.79 -17.45
C PHE A 128 -2.40 -2.26 -17.01
N PRO A 129 -1.91 -3.44 -17.44
CA PRO A 129 -0.54 -3.86 -17.14
C PRO A 129 0.51 -2.88 -17.69
N GLU A 130 0.31 -2.35 -18.90
CA GLU A 130 1.20 -1.35 -19.51
C GLU A 130 1.29 -0.08 -18.65
N PHE A 131 0.16 0.40 -18.13
CA PHE A 131 0.13 1.57 -17.27
C PHE A 131 0.73 1.31 -15.88
N ILE A 132 0.47 0.16 -15.25
CA ILE A 132 1.15 -0.22 -14.00
C ILE A 132 2.66 -0.27 -14.21
N ALA A 133 3.14 -0.92 -15.28
CA ALA A 133 4.56 -0.96 -15.60
C ALA A 133 5.15 0.44 -15.81
N TYR A 134 4.42 1.35 -16.46
CA TYR A 134 4.83 2.75 -16.59
C TYR A 134 5.02 3.42 -15.23
N LEU A 135 4.07 3.28 -14.29
CA LEU A 135 4.19 3.85 -12.94
C LEU A 135 5.36 3.24 -12.16
N LEU A 136 5.53 1.92 -12.22
CA LEU A 136 6.63 1.21 -11.56
C LEU A 136 7.99 1.61 -12.16
N HIS A 137 8.09 1.79 -13.48
CA HIS A 137 9.33 2.24 -14.12
C HIS A 137 9.74 3.65 -13.67
N ARG A 138 8.77 4.50 -13.30
CA ARG A 138 9.01 5.81 -12.68
C ARG A 138 9.34 5.74 -11.19
N SER A 139 9.60 4.54 -10.64
CA SER A 139 9.90 4.30 -9.23
C SER A 139 8.77 4.67 -8.27
N PHE A 140 7.53 4.76 -8.76
CA PHE A 140 6.36 4.99 -7.91
C PHE A 140 5.90 3.70 -7.22
N MET A 141 5.07 3.85 -6.20
CA MET A 141 4.34 2.74 -5.61
C MET A 141 2.95 2.61 -6.27
N VAL A 142 2.57 1.39 -6.61
CA VAL A 142 1.20 1.04 -7.01
C VAL A 142 0.60 0.16 -5.92
N MET A 143 -0.65 0.42 -5.53
CA MET A 143 -1.41 -0.42 -4.60
C MET A 143 -2.59 -1.08 -5.31
N CYS A 144 -2.77 -2.37 -5.08
CA CYS A 144 -3.93 -3.12 -5.52
C CYS A 144 -4.45 -3.99 -4.37
N SER A 145 -5.70 -3.77 -3.98
CA SER A 145 -6.31 -4.39 -2.80
C SER A 145 -7.63 -5.06 -3.19
N ASP A 146 -7.90 -6.21 -2.59
CA ASP A 146 -9.13 -6.97 -2.77
C ASP A 146 -9.54 -7.13 -4.25
N PHE A 147 -10.60 -6.45 -4.69
CA PHE A 147 -11.11 -6.52 -6.06
C PHE A 147 -10.16 -5.98 -7.13
N SER A 148 -9.36 -4.93 -6.84
CA SER A 148 -8.36 -4.47 -7.82
C SER A 148 -7.20 -5.45 -7.93
N LEU A 149 -6.88 -6.17 -6.85
CA LEU A 149 -5.94 -7.30 -6.89
C LEU A 149 -6.50 -8.48 -7.71
N LYS A 150 -7.78 -8.82 -7.57
CA LYS A 150 -8.42 -9.84 -8.41
C LYS A 150 -8.30 -9.51 -9.91
N ALA A 151 -8.61 -8.27 -10.27
CA ALA A 151 -8.51 -7.79 -11.64
C ALA A 151 -7.05 -7.81 -12.13
N LEU A 152 -6.10 -7.38 -11.30
CA LEU A 152 -4.67 -7.47 -11.60
C LEU A 152 -4.22 -8.91 -11.84
N ILE A 153 -4.60 -9.87 -11.00
CA ILE A 153 -4.25 -11.29 -11.18
C ILE A 153 -4.80 -11.83 -12.50
N ARG A 154 -6.07 -11.53 -12.82
CA ARG A 154 -6.71 -11.99 -14.06
C ARG A 154 -6.08 -11.39 -15.31
N HIS A 155 -5.76 -10.10 -15.26
CA HIS A 155 -5.24 -9.34 -16.40
C HIS A 155 -3.71 -9.22 -16.39
N TRP A 156 -3.02 -10.01 -15.57
CA TRP A 156 -1.57 -9.96 -15.47
C TRP A 156 -0.92 -10.32 -16.80
N ASP A 157 -0.17 -9.38 -17.37
CA ASP A 157 0.63 -9.63 -18.58
C ASP A 157 2.07 -9.93 -18.18
N SER A 158 2.46 -11.20 -18.33
CA SER A 158 3.82 -11.60 -17.98
C SER A 158 4.89 -10.93 -18.84
N SER A 159 4.58 -10.60 -20.09
CA SER A 159 5.52 -9.92 -20.97
C SER A 159 5.85 -8.49 -20.54
N VAL A 160 5.01 -7.89 -19.69
CA VAL A 160 5.13 -6.51 -19.21
C VAL A 160 5.62 -6.47 -17.75
N LEU A 161 5.00 -7.26 -16.86
CA LEU A 161 5.22 -7.23 -15.41
C LEU A 161 6.12 -8.36 -14.88
N GLY A 162 6.56 -9.28 -15.74
CA GLY A 162 7.27 -10.50 -15.35
C GLY A 162 6.33 -11.64 -14.94
N ALA A 163 6.86 -12.76 -14.46
CA ALA A 163 6.02 -13.90 -14.08
C ALA A 163 5.03 -13.51 -12.94
N ASN A 164 3.79 -13.97 -12.98
CA ASN A 164 2.80 -13.65 -11.95
C ASN A 164 3.00 -14.53 -10.71
N PRO A 165 3.40 -14.00 -9.54
CA PRO A 165 3.53 -14.81 -8.34
C PRO A 165 2.20 -15.00 -7.59
N PHE A 166 1.16 -14.27 -7.96
CA PHE A 166 -0.09 -14.22 -7.21
C PHE A 166 -1.10 -15.27 -7.70
N VAL A 167 -1.67 -16.02 -6.75
CA VAL A 167 -2.71 -17.02 -7.02
C VAL A 167 -3.95 -16.70 -6.22
N LYS A 168 -5.09 -16.49 -6.89
CA LYS A 168 -6.40 -16.42 -6.22
C LYS A 168 -6.80 -17.84 -5.80
N VAL A 169 -6.89 -18.08 -4.50
CA VAL A 169 -7.21 -19.41 -3.93
C VAL A 169 -8.65 -19.47 -3.39
N GLY A 170 -9.35 -18.34 -3.36
CA GLY A 170 -10.77 -18.30 -3.03
C GLY A 170 -11.24 -16.89 -2.70
N GLU A 171 -12.38 -16.84 -2.03
CA GLU A 171 -12.99 -15.63 -1.50
C GLU A 171 -13.57 -15.93 -0.11
N PHE A 172 -13.73 -14.90 0.70
CA PHE A 172 -14.30 -15.00 2.04
C PHE A 172 -15.09 -13.74 2.38
N SER A 173 -15.68 -13.72 3.57
CA SER A 173 -16.44 -12.60 4.11
C SER A 173 -16.15 -12.43 5.59
N THR A 174 -16.74 -11.40 6.19
CA THR A 174 -16.85 -11.17 7.64
C THR A 174 -15.59 -10.57 8.25
N ASN A 175 -14.48 -11.33 8.32
CA ASN A 175 -13.23 -10.85 8.92
C ASN A 175 -12.01 -11.64 8.46
N VAL A 176 -10.84 -11.06 8.67
CA VAL A 176 -9.54 -11.72 8.55
C VAL A 176 -8.69 -11.47 9.78
N THR A 177 -8.00 -12.51 10.24
CA THR A 177 -6.93 -12.39 11.25
C THR A 177 -5.58 -12.38 10.55
N LEU A 178 -4.92 -11.23 10.61
CA LEU A 178 -3.56 -11.05 10.12
C LEU A 178 -2.56 -11.40 11.22
N GLN A 179 -1.48 -12.07 10.83
CA GLN A 179 -0.29 -12.30 11.64
C GLN A 179 0.93 -11.71 10.92
N PHE A 180 1.87 -11.15 11.67
CA PHE A 180 3.09 -10.53 11.15
C PHE A 180 4.21 -10.56 12.20
N ASP A 181 5.44 -10.31 11.76
CA ASP A 181 6.56 -10.05 12.66
C ASP A 181 6.61 -8.54 12.97
N PRO A 182 6.33 -8.10 14.22
CA PRO A 182 6.37 -6.68 14.57
C PRO A 182 7.73 -6.05 14.33
N THR A 183 8.81 -6.79 14.55
CA THR A 183 10.17 -6.28 14.40
C THR A 183 10.48 -6.02 12.94
N ALA A 184 10.13 -6.98 12.07
CA ALA A 184 10.28 -6.82 10.62
C ALA A 184 9.44 -5.65 10.10
N LEU A 185 8.19 -5.51 10.56
CA LEU A 185 7.33 -4.39 10.14
C LEU A 185 7.85 -3.03 10.62
N ARG A 186 8.36 -2.89 11.85
CA ARG A 186 9.00 -1.64 12.32
C ARG A 186 10.18 -1.21 11.44
N GLN A 187 10.85 -2.17 10.81
CA GLN A 187 11.98 -1.95 9.91
C GLN A 187 11.55 -1.81 8.44
N CYS A 188 10.26 -1.96 8.12
CA CYS A 188 9.74 -1.84 6.77
C CYS A 188 9.79 -0.37 6.32
N SER A 189 10.89 0.00 5.66
CA SER A 189 11.07 1.35 5.14
C SER A 189 10.20 1.66 3.91
N ASP A 190 9.62 0.63 3.30
CA ASP A 190 8.82 0.78 2.09
C ASP A 190 7.37 1.16 2.36
N SER A 191 6.85 0.88 3.57
CA SER A 191 5.48 1.23 3.92
C SER A 191 5.36 1.77 5.34
N ALA A 192 5.21 3.09 5.47
CA ALA A 192 5.04 3.74 6.77
C ALA A 192 3.75 3.27 7.48
N GLN A 193 2.71 2.94 6.72
CA GLN A 193 1.46 2.40 7.27
C GLN A 193 1.67 1.04 7.96
N LEU A 194 2.36 0.10 7.31
CA LEU A 194 2.71 -1.18 7.90
C LEU A 194 3.79 -1.04 9.00
N GLN A 195 4.66 -0.04 8.88
CA GLN A 195 5.62 0.29 9.93
C GLN A 195 4.93 0.67 11.24
N ILE A 196 3.94 1.56 11.18
CA ILE A 196 3.13 1.94 12.35
C ILE A 196 2.39 0.73 12.93
N LEU A 197 1.90 -0.18 12.09
CA LEU A 197 1.29 -1.42 12.57
C LEU A 197 2.29 -2.24 13.43
N GLY A 198 3.54 -2.39 12.97
CA GLY A 198 4.60 -3.05 13.74
C GLY A 198 5.00 -2.31 15.02
N GLU A 199 4.93 -0.98 15.02
CA GLU A 199 5.20 -0.15 16.22
C GLU A 199 4.09 -0.25 17.27
N LEU A 200 2.83 -0.35 16.84
CA LEU A 200 1.66 -0.44 17.73
C LEU A 200 1.46 -1.84 18.32
N CYS A 201 1.62 -2.88 17.50
CA CYS A 201 1.21 -4.25 17.83
C CYS A 201 2.38 -5.16 18.21
N ASN A 202 2.61 -5.33 19.50
CA ASN A 202 3.72 -6.16 20.00
C ASN A 202 3.52 -7.66 19.79
N SER A 203 2.28 -8.14 19.66
CA SER A 203 2.03 -9.58 19.44
C SER A 203 2.06 -10.02 17.98
N GLY A 204 2.12 -9.07 17.05
CA GLY A 204 2.10 -9.38 15.62
C GLY A 204 0.72 -9.71 15.08
N ARG A 205 -0.38 -9.34 15.75
CA ARG A 205 -1.74 -9.68 15.34
C ARG A 205 -2.61 -8.46 15.06
N ALA A 206 -3.40 -8.53 13.99
CA ALA A 206 -4.47 -7.57 13.68
C ALA A 206 -5.74 -8.27 13.20
N TYR A 207 -6.90 -7.68 13.49
CA TYR A 207 -8.20 -8.13 13.03
C TYR A 207 -8.83 -7.07 12.14
N VAL A 208 -9.19 -7.48 10.92
CA VAL A 208 -9.73 -6.58 9.91
C VAL A 208 -11.08 -7.11 9.45
N GLY A 209 -12.07 -6.23 9.34
CA GLY A 209 -13.33 -6.55 8.69
C GLY A 209 -13.10 -6.94 7.23
N ALA A 210 -13.98 -7.79 6.70
CA ALA A 210 -13.93 -8.19 5.30
C ALA A 210 -15.34 -8.16 4.73
N MET A 211 -15.48 -7.52 3.57
CA MET A 211 -16.74 -7.49 2.85
C MET A 211 -17.04 -8.84 2.20
N SER A 212 -18.26 -8.98 1.70
CA SER A 212 -18.63 -10.16 0.93
C SER A 212 -17.76 -10.28 -0.32
N GLY A 213 -17.15 -11.46 -0.48
CA GLY A 213 -16.32 -11.75 -1.63
C GLY A 213 -14.92 -11.15 -1.51
N THR A 214 -14.41 -10.79 -0.34
CA THR A 214 -13.01 -10.37 -0.22
C THR A 214 -12.06 -11.48 -0.68
N ILE A 215 -11.01 -11.13 -1.43
CA ILE A 215 -10.07 -12.10 -2.04
C ILE A 215 -9.28 -12.89 -0.98
N ALA A 216 -9.24 -14.21 -1.10
CA ALA A 216 -8.19 -15.03 -0.51
C ALA A 216 -7.12 -15.31 -1.58
N TYR A 217 -5.88 -14.88 -1.36
CA TYR A 217 -4.79 -15.08 -2.31
C TYR A 217 -3.52 -15.62 -1.64
N ALA A 218 -2.68 -16.23 -2.47
CA ALA A 218 -1.40 -16.82 -2.10
C ALA A 218 -0.28 -16.29 -3.00
N LEU A 219 0.96 -16.52 -2.56
CA LEU A 219 2.13 -16.43 -3.41
C LEU A 219 2.59 -17.83 -3.81
N ASP A 220 2.71 -18.08 -5.10
CA ASP A 220 3.35 -19.29 -5.61
C ASP A 220 4.87 -19.14 -5.52
N ARG A 221 5.46 -19.82 -4.53
CA ARG A 221 6.90 -19.81 -4.28
C ARG A 221 7.72 -20.50 -5.37
N ASN A 222 7.08 -21.23 -6.28
CA ASN A 222 7.74 -21.84 -7.43
C ASN A 222 7.91 -20.85 -8.59
N VAL A 223 7.27 -19.68 -8.52
CA VAL A 223 7.43 -18.61 -9.50
C VAL A 223 8.68 -17.80 -9.15
N ASP A 224 9.74 -18.00 -9.92
CA ASP A 224 11.00 -17.26 -9.79
C ASP A 224 10.94 -15.97 -10.64
N PRO A 225 11.27 -14.79 -10.09
CA PRO A 225 11.31 -13.53 -10.84
C PRO A 225 12.23 -13.58 -12.06
N ASN A 226 13.28 -14.40 -12.02
CA ASN A 226 14.25 -14.55 -13.09
C ASN A 226 13.81 -15.54 -14.18
N HIS A 227 12.81 -16.37 -13.90
CA HIS A 227 12.32 -17.38 -14.83
C HIS A 227 11.31 -16.76 -15.80
N HIS A 228 11.82 -15.89 -16.68
CA HIS A 228 11.01 -15.20 -17.67
C HIS A 228 11.16 -15.83 -19.07
N PRO A 229 10.07 -16.23 -19.76
CA PRO A 229 10.16 -16.84 -21.09
C PRO A 229 10.77 -15.91 -22.16
N ARG A 230 10.88 -14.60 -21.87
CA ARG A 230 11.47 -13.60 -22.78
C ARG A 230 12.56 -12.69 -22.16
N GLN A 231 13.11 -13.05 -20.98
CA GLN A 231 14.09 -12.21 -20.25
C GLN A 231 13.67 -10.73 -20.16
N CYS A 232 12.47 -10.45 -19.65
CA CYS A 232 11.97 -9.07 -19.61
C CYS A 232 12.68 -8.28 -18.50
N PRO A 233 13.47 -7.23 -18.83
CA PRO A 233 14.21 -6.47 -17.83
C PRO A 233 13.30 -5.65 -16.90
N SER A 234 11.99 -5.58 -17.18
CA SER A 234 10.99 -4.88 -16.36
C SER A 234 10.21 -5.78 -15.40
N GLY A 235 10.57 -7.06 -15.27
CA GLY A 235 9.98 -7.94 -14.26
C GLY A 235 10.29 -7.48 -12.83
N TRP A 236 9.54 -7.99 -11.86
CA TRP A 236 9.90 -7.82 -10.45
C TRP A 236 11.18 -8.59 -10.11
N SER A 237 11.88 -8.13 -9.07
CA SER A 237 13.20 -8.61 -8.64
C SER A 237 13.18 -9.31 -7.28
N ASP A 238 12.24 -8.93 -6.42
CA ASP A 238 12.05 -9.52 -5.10
C ASP A 238 10.57 -9.46 -4.69
N VAL A 239 10.18 -10.36 -3.79
CA VAL A 239 8.87 -10.41 -3.16
C VAL A 239 8.99 -10.53 -1.65
N GLN A 240 8.38 -9.58 -0.93
CA GLN A 240 8.31 -9.59 0.52
C GLN A 240 6.89 -9.84 1.01
N VAL A 241 6.70 -10.88 1.82
CA VAL A 241 5.46 -11.09 2.58
C VAL A 241 5.51 -10.30 3.87
N LEU A 242 4.68 -9.26 3.97
CA LEU A 242 4.65 -8.34 5.11
C LEU A 242 3.68 -8.81 6.21
N THR A 243 2.56 -9.43 5.81
CA THR A 243 1.62 -10.07 6.74
C THR A 243 1.05 -11.33 6.11
N ILE A 244 0.63 -12.29 6.93
CA ILE A 244 -0.11 -13.48 6.49
C ILE A 244 -1.52 -13.51 7.09
N ALA A 245 -2.48 -14.06 6.37
CA ALA A 245 -3.84 -14.31 6.84
C ALA A 245 -3.94 -15.73 7.40
N THR A 246 -4.26 -15.85 8.69
CA THR A 246 -4.32 -17.15 9.41
C THR A 246 -5.73 -17.61 9.72
N ARG A 247 -6.71 -16.71 9.63
CA ARG A 247 -8.15 -17.02 9.64
C ARG A 247 -8.85 -16.09 8.66
N LEU A 248 -9.70 -16.62 7.79
CA LEU A 248 -10.43 -15.89 6.76
C LEU A 248 -11.91 -16.31 6.81
N GLY A 249 -12.78 -15.45 7.34
CA GLY A 249 -14.18 -15.79 7.58
C GLY A 249 -14.36 -16.98 8.53
N GLY A 250 -13.48 -17.12 9.53
CA GLY A 250 -13.45 -18.25 10.46
C GLY A 250 -12.72 -19.51 9.94
N ARG A 251 -12.42 -19.58 8.64
CA ARG A 251 -11.74 -20.71 8.00
C ARG A 251 -10.23 -20.60 8.11
N GLY A 252 -9.54 -21.73 8.22
CA GLY A 252 -8.07 -21.80 8.19
C GLY A 252 -7.50 -21.77 6.76
N PRO A 253 -6.22 -21.41 6.58
CA PRO A 253 -5.59 -21.28 5.26
C PRO A 253 -5.56 -22.59 4.46
N LEU A 254 -5.43 -23.74 5.13
CA LEU A 254 -5.45 -25.07 4.50
C LEU A 254 -6.76 -25.37 3.77
N GLU A 255 -7.88 -24.80 4.22
CA GLU A 255 -9.17 -24.99 3.57
C GLU A 255 -9.27 -24.28 2.20
N PHE A 256 -8.34 -23.36 1.90
CA PHE A 256 -8.27 -22.66 0.62
C PHE A 256 -7.28 -23.31 -0.34
N VAL A 257 -6.17 -23.88 0.16
CA VAL A 257 -5.11 -24.44 -0.70
C VAL A 257 -5.17 -25.95 -0.87
N GLY A 258 -5.87 -26.67 0.01
CA GLY A 258 -5.84 -28.13 0.04
C GLY A 258 -4.40 -28.64 0.23
N ASP A 259 -3.96 -29.53 -0.67
CA ASP A 259 -2.62 -30.13 -0.63
C ASP A 259 -1.52 -29.23 -1.23
N ASN A 260 -1.86 -28.05 -1.76
CA ASN A 260 -0.90 -27.12 -2.37
C ASN A 260 -0.14 -26.31 -1.32
N LEU A 261 0.59 -26.98 -0.42
CA LEU A 261 1.27 -26.34 0.71
C LEU A 261 2.33 -25.31 0.32
N HIS A 262 2.85 -25.37 -0.92
CA HIS A 262 3.80 -24.38 -1.46
C HIS A 262 3.18 -22.97 -1.61
N LEU A 263 1.84 -22.87 -1.63
CA LEU A 263 1.11 -21.60 -1.67
C LEU A 263 1.00 -20.92 -0.29
N LEU A 264 1.40 -21.60 0.79
CA LEU A 264 1.39 -21.01 2.13
C LEU A 264 2.67 -20.22 2.38
N SER A 265 2.48 -19.01 2.89
CA SER A 265 3.56 -18.15 3.38
C SER A 265 3.83 -18.41 4.85
N SER A 266 5.07 -18.16 5.28
CA SER A 266 5.52 -18.40 6.66
C SER A 266 6.11 -17.12 7.22
N LEU A 267 5.65 -16.68 8.39
CA LEU A 267 6.06 -15.42 9.01
C LEU A 267 5.90 -15.53 10.52
N GLY A 268 6.94 -15.20 11.30
CA GLY A 268 6.89 -15.23 12.77
C GLY A 268 6.51 -16.59 13.38
N GLY A 269 6.91 -17.70 12.74
CA GLY A 269 6.54 -19.07 13.17
C GLY A 269 5.09 -19.47 12.86
N HIS A 270 4.34 -18.61 12.18
CA HIS A 270 3.00 -18.89 11.69
C HIS A 270 3.01 -19.21 10.19
N SER A 271 2.00 -19.94 9.74
CA SER A 271 1.77 -20.25 8.32
C SER A 271 0.37 -19.79 7.91
N GLY A 272 0.25 -19.20 6.73
CA GLY A 272 -1.00 -18.58 6.28
C GLY A 272 -0.98 -18.17 4.82
N LEU A 273 -2.13 -17.68 4.35
CA LEU A 273 -2.24 -17.06 3.04
C LEU A 273 -1.57 -15.68 3.03
N ALA A 274 -1.34 -15.12 1.86
CA ALA A 274 -0.81 -13.78 1.75
C ALA A 274 -1.83 -12.76 2.31
N GLY A 275 -1.39 -11.92 3.24
CA GLY A 275 -2.15 -10.76 3.72
C GLY A 275 -1.74 -9.52 2.95
N HIS A 276 -0.48 -9.10 3.15
CA HIS A 276 0.16 -8.02 2.41
C HIS A 276 1.44 -8.53 1.77
N CYS A 277 1.65 -8.21 0.50
CA CYS A 277 2.87 -8.55 -0.23
C CYS A 277 3.39 -7.33 -0.97
N LEU A 278 4.70 -7.21 -1.06
CA LEU A 278 5.38 -6.13 -1.76
C LEU A 278 6.28 -6.74 -2.82
N LEU A 279 6.04 -6.43 -4.10
CA LEU A 279 6.98 -6.72 -5.17
C LEU A 279 7.86 -5.50 -5.41
N HIS A 280 9.17 -5.73 -5.51
CA HIS A 280 10.15 -4.70 -5.85
C HIS A 280 10.60 -4.85 -7.30
N PHE A 281 10.62 -3.75 -8.03
CA PHE A 281 11.07 -3.71 -9.42
C PHE A 281 12.48 -3.11 -9.53
N PRO A 282 13.31 -3.51 -10.51
CA PRO A 282 14.66 -2.96 -10.70
C PRO A 282 14.72 -1.43 -10.83
N SER A 283 13.64 -0.80 -11.30
CA SER A 283 13.47 0.66 -11.35
C SER A 283 13.36 1.33 -9.98
N GLY A 284 13.23 0.58 -8.89
CA GLY A 284 12.81 1.08 -7.57
C GLY A 284 11.28 1.22 -7.42
N GLY A 285 10.51 0.86 -8.45
CA GLY A 285 9.06 0.78 -8.38
C GLY A 285 8.61 -0.32 -7.43
N ARG A 286 7.44 -0.15 -6.82
CA ARG A 286 6.90 -1.12 -5.85
C ARG A 286 5.43 -1.40 -6.11
N LEU A 287 5.03 -2.66 -6.07
CA LEU A 287 3.64 -3.08 -6.12
C LEU A 287 3.25 -3.67 -4.77
N LEU A 288 2.42 -2.95 -4.01
CA LEU A 288 1.87 -3.40 -2.74
C LEU A 288 0.49 -4.02 -2.99
N THR A 289 0.34 -5.29 -2.65
CA THR A 289 -0.93 -6.00 -2.75
C THR A 289 -1.48 -6.33 -1.37
N SER A 290 -2.81 -6.28 -1.21
CA SER A 290 -3.44 -6.67 0.05
C SER A 290 -4.76 -7.42 -0.14
N CYS A 291 -5.06 -8.34 0.78
CA CYS A 291 -6.40 -8.93 0.85
C CYS A 291 -7.41 -8.05 1.59
N PRO A 292 -7.10 -7.39 2.73
CA PRO A 292 -8.07 -6.52 3.37
C PRO A 292 -7.83 -5.04 3.02
N HIS A 293 -8.83 -4.21 3.36
CA HIS A 293 -8.72 -2.75 3.33
C HIS A 293 -8.45 -2.21 4.74
N TRP A 294 -7.55 -1.25 4.87
CA TRP A 294 -7.28 -0.65 6.18
C TRP A 294 -8.43 0.17 6.75
N ILE A 295 -9.38 0.61 5.91
CA ILE A 295 -10.61 1.26 6.39
C ILE A 295 -11.41 0.34 7.33
N GLU A 296 -11.27 -0.98 7.16
CA GLU A 296 -11.93 -2.01 7.96
C GLU A 296 -11.13 -2.47 9.19
N LEU A 297 -10.04 -1.76 9.52
CA LEU A 297 -9.20 -2.12 10.67
C LEU A 297 -10.00 -2.00 11.97
N SER A 298 -10.32 -3.14 12.59
CA SER A 298 -11.30 -3.23 13.66
C SER A 298 -10.69 -3.41 15.04
N ASN A 299 -9.62 -4.20 15.14
CA ASN A 299 -8.96 -4.49 16.40
C ASN A 299 -7.47 -4.76 16.18
N LEU A 300 -6.65 -4.11 17.00
CA LEU A 300 -5.21 -4.24 17.07
C LEU A 300 -4.84 -4.76 18.46
N ASP A 301 -3.87 -5.66 18.55
CA ASP A 301 -3.32 -6.00 19.87
C ASP A 301 -2.32 -4.92 20.32
N VAL A 302 -2.88 -3.80 20.75
CA VAL A 302 -2.17 -2.56 21.11
C VAL A 302 -2.31 -2.28 22.61
N SER A 303 -1.19 -1.92 23.25
CA SER A 303 -1.19 -1.46 24.64
C SER A 303 -1.27 0.06 24.70
N ARG A 304 -1.65 0.61 25.86
CA ARG A 304 -1.62 2.07 26.06
C ARG A 304 -0.21 2.60 25.86
N GLU A 305 0.79 1.89 26.38
CA GLU A 305 2.20 2.28 26.34
C GLU A 305 2.71 2.35 24.90
N SER A 306 2.41 1.34 24.06
CA SER A 306 2.80 1.38 22.64
C SER A 306 2.10 2.51 21.90
N LEU A 307 0.80 2.75 22.14
CA LEU A 307 0.07 3.88 21.55
C LEU A 307 0.72 5.23 21.92
N MET A 308 1.03 5.46 23.20
CA MET A 308 1.63 6.72 23.65
C MET A 308 3.05 6.90 23.10
N SER A 309 3.82 5.81 23.01
CA SER A 309 5.16 5.83 22.40
C SER A 309 5.09 6.23 20.93
N VAL A 310 4.18 5.64 20.16
CA VAL A 310 3.99 6.01 18.74
C VAL A 310 3.50 7.44 18.61
N ALA A 311 2.56 7.87 19.46
CA ALA A 311 2.06 9.24 19.46
C ALA A 311 3.18 10.28 19.63
N GLU A 312 4.10 10.03 20.56
CA GLU A 312 5.25 10.90 20.80
C GLU A 312 6.29 10.84 19.68
N GLN A 313 6.67 9.64 19.24
CA GLN A 313 7.71 9.46 18.21
C GLN A 313 7.29 10.03 16.85
N ARG A 314 6.01 9.87 16.47
CA ARG A 314 5.51 10.29 15.15
C ARG A 314 5.01 11.74 15.12
N TYR A 315 4.43 12.22 16.23
CA TYR A 315 3.71 13.49 16.26
C TYR A 315 4.17 14.46 17.37
N GLY A 316 5.14 14.06 18.19
CA GLY A 316 5.75 14.88 19.24
C GLY A 316 5.03 14.84 20.59
N ALA A 317 5.73 15.33 21.63
CA ALA A 317 5.28 15.29 23.02
C ALA A 317 3.92 15.98 23.24
N GLY A 318 3.66 17.10 22.57
CA GLY A 318 2.38 17.81 22.67
C GLY A 318 1.19 16.97 22.17
N TYR A 319 1.39 16.18 21.11
CA TYR A 319 0.37 15.26 20.60
C TYR A 319 0.13 14.12 21.59
N ARG A 320 1.21 13.51 22.11
CA ARG A 320 1.12 12.49 23.17
C ARG A 320 0.33 12.99 24.37
N SER A 321 0.63 14.19 24.89
CA SER A 321 -0.08 14.76 26.05
C SER A 321 -1.57 14.99 25.78
N ARG A 322 -1.96 15.28 24.52
CA ARG A 322 -3.38 15.38 24.15
C ARG A 322 -4.03 14.00 24.18
N VAL A 323 -3.45 13.00 23.52
CA VAL A 323 -3.96 11.63 23.48
C VAL A 323 -4.10 11.04 24.89
N GLU A 324 -3.10 11.27 25.75
CA GLU A 324 -3.13 10.81 27.14
C GLU A 324 -4.26 11.44 27.95
N ARG A 325 -4.52 12.73 27.76
CA ARG A 325 -5.62 13.46 28.42
C ARG A 325 -6.99 12.96 27.94
N GLU A 326 -7.16 12.78 26.64
CA GLU A 326 -8.40 12.26 26.05
C GLU A 326 -8.70 10.83 26.48
N TRP A 327 -7.66 9.99 26.60
CA TRP A 327 -7.76 8.65 27.17
C TRP A 327 -8.14 8.70 28.67
N ALA A 328 -7.49 9.55 29.47
CA ALA A 328 -7.77 9.69 30.90
C ALA A 328 -9.18 10.24 31.17
N ALA A 329 -9.76 10.98 30.23
CA ALA A 329 -11.13 11.49 30.30
C ALA A 329 -12.21 10.42 30.02
N GLN A 330 -11.84 9.22 29.56
CA GLN A 330 -12.81 8.16 29.30
C GLN A 330 -13.36 7.60 30.63
N PRO A 331 -14.69 7.42 30.75
CA PRO A 331 -15.34 7.19 32.04
C PRO A 331 -15.19 5.77 32.60
N THR A 332 -14.79 4.80 31.76
CA THR A 332 -14.68 3.39 32.15
C THR A 332 -13.47 2.72 31.49
N PRO A 333 -12.92 1.64 32.08
CA PRO A 333 -11.87 0.85 31.44
C PRO A 333 -12.23 0.33 30.04
N ALA A 334 -13.49 -0.01 29.81
CA ALA A 334 -13.97 -0.43 28.49
C ALA A 334 -13.96 0.73 27.47
N ALA A 335 -14.35 1.94 27.88
CA ALA A 335 -14.26 3.13 27.04
C ALA A 335 -12.79 3.52 26.76
N GLN A 336 -11.91 3.39 27.76
CA GLN A 336 -10.47 3.56 27.60
C GLN A 336 -9.89 2.58 26.58
N SER A 337 -10.24 1.30 26.66
CA SER A 337 -9.81 0.28 25.69
C SER A 337 -10.30 0.61 24.28
N ARG A 338 -11.58 0.97 24.11
CA ARG A 338 -12.12 1.41 22.81
C ARG A 338 -11.41 2.63 22.25
N TYR A 339 -11.06 3.61 23.09
CA TYR A 339 -10.29 4.78 22.68
C TYR A 339 -8.89 4.39 22.19
N VAL A 340 -8.21 3.48 22.89
CA VAL A 340 -6.89 2.97 22.44
C VAL A 340 -7.02 2.30 21.07
N GLN A 341 -8.02 1.42 20.90
CA GLN A 341 -8.27 0.72 19.63
C GLN A 341 -8.56 1.68 18.47
N SER A 342 -9.49 2.63 18.66
CA SER A 342 -9.86 3.59 17.62
C SER A 342 -8.72 4.52 17.26
N THR A 343 -7.94 4.98 18.24
CA THR A 343 -6.79 5.86 18.00
C THR A 343 -5.65 5.13 17.29
N ALA A 344 -5.39 3.87 17.66
CA ALA A 344 -4.39 3.03 17.01
C ALA A 344 -4.77 2.75 15.54
N ALA A 345 -6.03 2.39 15.28
CA ALA A 345 -6.53 2.21 13.92
C ALA A 345 -6.41 3.51 13.10
N MET A 346 -6.75 4.65 13.71
CA MET A 346 -6.59 5.97 13.08
C MET A 346 -5.14 6.27 12.72
N PHE A 347 -4.15 5.92 13.54
CA PHE A 347 -2.73 6.13 13.22
C PHE A 347 -2.31 5.37 11.96
N VAL A 348 -2.76 4.12 11.82
CA VAL A 348 -2.52 3.31 10.61
C VAL A 348 -3.23 3.96 9.41
N GLN A 349 -4.51 4.31 9.54
CA GLN A 349 -5.34 4.84 8.45
C GLN A 349 -4.93 6.25 7.97
N GLN A 350 -4.38 7.08 8.86
CA GLN A 350 -3.89 8.43 8.55
C GLN A 350 -2.46 8.44 8.00
N THR A 351 -1.79 7.29 7.91
CA THR A 351 -0.39 7.24 7.49
C THR A 351 -0.27 6.83 6.04
N THR A 352 0.62 7.51 5.33
CA THR A 352 0.86 7.25 3.91
C THR A 352 1.34 5.82 3.68
N PRO A 353 0.90 5.15 2.61
CA PRO A 353 1.33 3.78 2.32
C PRO A 353 2.80 3.66 1.91
N SER A 354 3.40 4.74 1.42
CA SER A 354 4.78 4.83 0.96
C SER A 354 5.79 5.03 2.09
N SER A 355 7.07 5.10 1.73
CA SER A 355 8.16 5.45 2.62
C SER A 355 7.94 6.81 3.27
N SER A 356 8.17 6.91 4.57
CA SER A 356 8.23 8.21 5.24
C SER A 356 9.56 8.89 4.89
N GLY A 357 9.51 9.94 4.07
CA GLY A 357 10.70 10.66 3.58
C GLY A 357 11.64 11.20 4.68
N ALA A 358 11.20 11.21 5.94
CA ALA A 358 11.93 11.77 7.08
C ALA A 358 13.13 10.92 7.57
N GLN A 359 13.30 9.66 7.16
CA GLN A 359 14.31 8.78 7.76
C GLN A 359 15.57 8.48 6.92
N ARG A 360 15.74 9.05 5.72
CA ARG A 360 16.92 8.76 4.86
C ARG A 360 18.01 9.82 4.79
N ALA A 361 17.99 10.84 5.64
CA ALA A 361 19.10 11.79 5.75
C ALA A 361 20.22 11.26 6.66
N SER A 362 20.89 10.15 6.30
CA SER A 362 22.31 9.86 6.60
C SER A 362 22.66 8.37 6.44
N SER A 363 22.99 7.94 5.23
CA SER A 363 24.13 7.03 4.94
C SER A 363 24.14 6.70 3.45
N PRO A 364 25.24 6.96 2.71
CA PRO A 364 25.40 6.37 1.39
C PRO A 364 25.49 4.85 1.55
N MET A 365 24.47 4.14 1.08
CA MET A 365 24.54 2.69 0.90
C MET A 365 25.62 2.41 -0.15
N SER A 366 26.82 2.07 0.31
CA SER A 366 27.80 1.40 -0.54
C SER A 366 27.29 -0.01 -0.81
N TRP A 367 26.76 -0.23 -2.00
CA TRP A 367 26.56 -1.58 -2.52
C TRP A 367 27.93 -2.22 -2.73
N VAL A 368 28.42 -2.94 -1.73
CA VAL A 368 29.49 -3.92 -1.93
C VAL A 368 28.83 -5.14 -2.56
N MET A 369 28.96 -5.27 -3.88
CA MET A 369 28.63 -6.50 -4.58
C MET A 369 29.40 -7.66 -3.94
N PRO A 370 28.76 -8.79 -3.58
CA PRO A 370 29.49 -9.98 -3.19
C PRO A 370 30.34 -10.43 -4.39
N THR A 371 31.66 -10.43 -4.22
CA THR A 371 32.57 -11.09 -5.18
C THR A 371 32.23 -12.57 -5.20
N ILE A 372 31.62 -13.01 -6.29
CA ILE A 372 31.43 -14.43 -6.60
C ILE A 372 32.83 -15.04 -6.72
N SER A 373 33.22 -15.83 -5.73
CA SER A 373 34.43 -16.64 -5.83
C SER A 373 34.20 -17.71 -6.90
N PRO A 374 35.16 -17.95 -7.81
CA PRO A 374 35.04 -19.00 -8.81
C PRO A 374 34.87 -20.37 -8.12
N PRO A 375 34.13 -21.30 -8.74
CA PRO A 375 33.89 -22.63 -8.16
C PRO A 375 35.22 -23.33 -7.90
N GLN A 376 35.41 -23.79 -6.66
CA GLN A 376 36.53 -24.67 -6.33
C GLN A 376 36.38 -25.97 -7.13
N ALA A 377 37.42 -26.32 -7.88
CA ALA A 377 37.48 -27.57 -8.61
C ALA A 377 37.42 -28.74 -7.61
N HIS A 378 36.41 -29.60 -7.75
CA HIS A 378 36.36 -30.86 -7.02
C HIS A 378 37.51 -31.78 -7.47
N PRO A 379 38.23 -32.43 -6.55
CA PRO A 379 39.25 -33.40 -6.91
C PRO A 379 38.58 -34.63 -7.55
N GLN A 380 39.08 -35.04 -8.72
CA GLN A 380 38.65 -36.28 -9.34
C GLN A 380 39.06 -37.49 -8.48
N PRO A 381 38.17 -38.48 -8.32
CA PRO A 381 38.53 -39.74 -7.67
C PRO A 381 39.51 -40.53 -8.56
N LYS A 382 40.51 -41.12 -7.91
CA LYS A 382 41.47 -42.04 -8.53
C LYS A 382 40.87 -43.42 -8.76
#